data_AF-A0A932EN26-F1
#
_entry.id   AF-A0A932EN26-F1
#
_cell.length_a   1.000
_cell.length_b   1.000
_cell.length_c   1.000
_cell.angle_alpha   90.00
_cell.angle_beta   90.00
_cell.angle_gamma   90.00
#
_symmetry.space_group_name_H-M   'P 1'
#
loop_
_entity.id
_entity.type
_entity.pdbx_description
1 polymer ?
#
loop_
_entity_poly.entity_id
_entity_poly.type
_entity_poly.pdbx_seq_one_letter_code
_entity_poly.pdbx_strand_id
1 'polypeptide(L)'
;MWIDLKDFGKTEPLKRWVEKDEEVKLYSPFDPPTEPLAKENISYENMHPLLQAFMDDHKEIRGAIQKFEHALQELRKNGFTKEIQSAIRDFFECFDQKIIPHTKREEKFLFLKLHERLIEIGEHSPAEPLQTGVTVLEEEHTSIIQMGALIFNFLGLSSRLKDQEAKLQVLDLAIEKAQQLIETLRLHSLREDTVLFPLAQKHLKSHELTTLLEGLA
;
A
#
# COMPACT_ATOMS: atom_id res chain seq x y z
N MET A 1 30.66 6.07 -34.16
CA MET A 1 29.66 5.09 -34.62
C MET A 1 28.37 5.44 -33.91
N TRP A 2 27.41 6.04 -34.62
CA TRP A 2 26.14 6.45 -34.02
C TRP A 2 25.22 5.25 -33.99
N ILE A 3 24.80 4.86 -32.79
CA ILE A 3 23.85 3.78 -32.57
C ILE A 3 22.46 4.40 -32.59
N ASP A 4 21.62 3.97 -33.52
CA ASP A 4 20.20 4.35 -33.59
C ASP A 4 19.44 3.61 -32.48
N LEU A 5 18.96 4.35 -31.48
CA LEU A 5 18.23 3.82 -30.33
C LEU A 5 16.89 3.16 -30.72
N LYS A 6 16.39 3.38 -31.94
CA LYS A 6 15.16 2.75 -32.43
C LYS A 6 15.29 1.26 -32.72
N ASP A 7 16.51 0.75 -32.95
CA ASP A 7 16.73 -0.67 -33.21
C ASP A 7 16.91 -1.52 -31.94
N PHE A 8 17.13 -0.89 -30.79
CA PHE A 8 17.29 -1.62 -29.51
C PHE A 8 15.97 -2.20 -28.95
N GLY A 9 14.82 -1.63 -29.28
CA GLY A 9 13.52 -2.09 -28.76
C GLY A 9 13.00 -3.39 -29.40
N LYS A 10 13.62 -3.88 -30.48
CA LYS A 10 13.13 -5.06 -31.23
C LYS A 10 13.72 -6.39 -30.75
N THR A 11 14.77 -6.37 -29.95
CA THR A 11 15.51 -7.58 -29.52
C THR A 11 15.49 -7.80 -28.01
N GLU A 12 14.86 -6.94 -27.22
CA GLU A 12 14.65 -7.19 -25.79
C GLU A 12 13.44 -8.14 -25.58
N PRO A 13 13.64 -9.34 -25.00
CA PRO A 13 12.53 -10.23 -24.66
C PRO A 13 11.70 -9.72 -23.47
N LEU A 14 12.11 -8.62 -22.83
CA LEU A 14 11.44 -7.99 -21.70
C LEU A 14 11.05 -6.55 -22.06
N LYS A 15 9.80 -6.32 -22.46
CA LYS A 15 9.24 -4.97 -22.53
C LYS A 15 9.26 -4.35 -21.12
N ARG A 16 9.86 -3.17 -20.99
CA ARG A 16 9.74 -2.37 -19.76
C ARG A 16 8.27 -1.95 -19.58
N TRP A 17 7.78 -2.00 -18.34
CA TRP A 17 6.40 -1.70 -17.94
C TRP A 17 5.90 -0.28 -18.31
N VAL A 18 6.80 0.57 -18.82
CA VAL A 18 6.58 1.99 -19.15
C VAL A 18 6.05 2.18 -20.58
N GLU A 19 6.20 1.20 -21.47
CA GLU A 19 5.67 1.28 -22.84
C GLU A 19 4.28 0.65 -22.91
N LYS A 20 3.28 1.40 -22.43
CA LYS A 20 1.86 1.00 -22.49
C LYS A 20 1.28 1.36 -23.87
N ASP A 21 1.14 0.36 -24.75
CA ASP A 21 0.20 0.43 -25.87
C ASP A 21 -1.21 0.10 -25.33
N GLU A 22 -2.20 0.95 -25.61
CA GLU A 22 -3.58 0.86 -25.06
C GLU A 22 -4.36 -0.39 -25.50
N GLU A 23 -3.85 -1.20 -26.43
CA GLU A 23 -4.60 -2.33 -27.03
C GLU A 23 -4.31 -3.71 -26.43
N VAL A 24 -3.38 -3.85 -25.49
CA VAL A 24 -3.08 -5.15 -24.85
C VAL A 24 -3.47 -5.12 -23.37
N LYS A 25 -4.51 -5.88 -22.99
CA LYS A 25 -4.74 -6.24 -21.58
C LYS A 25 -3.58 -7.11 -21.09
N LEU A 26 -2.51 -6.48 -20.62
CA LEU A 26 -1.48 -7.13 -19.83
C LEU A 26 -2.02 -7.30 -18.41
N TYR A 27 -2.22 -8.55 -18.00
CA TYR A 27 -2.42 -8.89 -16.60
C TYR A 27 -1.15 -8.49 -15.84
N SER A 28 -1.27 -7.56 -14.90
CA SER A 28 -0.20 -7.32 -13.95
C SER A 28 -0.07 -8.59 -13.10
N PRO A 29 1.13 -9.15 -12.88
CA PRO A 29 1.36 -10.11 -11.80
C PRO A 29 0.97 -9.59 -10.40
N PHE A 30 0.63 -8.30 -10.27
CA PHE A 30 0.08 -7.66 -9.09
C PHE A 30 -1.39 -7.28 -9.21
N ASP A 31 -2.07 -7.61 -10.32
CA ASP A 31 -3.52 -7.49 -10.37
C ASP A 31 -4.10 -8.33 -9.23
N PRO A 32 -4.99 -7.76 -8.39
CA PRO A 32 -5.60 -8.53 -7.33
C PRO A 32 -6.31 -9.74 -7.96
N PRO A 33 -6.22 -10.93 -7.33
CA PRO A 33 -6.87 -12.11 -7.87
C PRO A 33 -8.36 -11.84 -8.09
N THR A 34 -8.88 -12.27 -9.25
CA THR A 34 -10.30 -12.14 -9.61
C THR A 34 -11.24 -12.93 -8.71
N GLU A 35 -10.69 -13.85 -7.91
CA GLU A 35 -11.44 -14.63 -6.91
C GLU A 35 -11.18 -14.07 -5.51
N PRO A 36 -12.22 -13.94 -4.67
CA PRO A 36 -12.07 -13.47 -3.30
C PRO A 36 -11.09 -14.37 -2.54
N LEU A 37 -10.09 -13.76 -1.91
CA LEU A 37 -9.08 -14.47 -1.12
C LEU A 37 -9.66 -15.20 0.11
N ALA A 38 -10.90 -14.88 0.51
CA ALA A 38 -11.61 -15.55 1.60
C ALA A 38 -12.76 -16.46 1.12
N LYS A 39 -12.83 -17.65 1.73
CA LYS A 39 -13.92 -18.64 1.54
C LYS A 39 -15.26 -18.21 2.15
N GLU A 40 -15.27 -17.23 3.05
CA GLU A 40 -16.48 -16.73 3.72
C GLU A 40 -16.44 -15.20 3.74
N ASN A 41 -17.37 -14.58 3.03
CA ASN A 41 -17.43 -13.12 2.89
C ASN A 41 -18.40 -12.57 3.95
N ILE A 42 -17.87 -12.03 5.06
CA ILE A 42 -18.68 -11.33 6.06
C ILE A 42 -18.92 -9.91 5.53
N SER A 43 -20.19 -9.51 5.39
CA SER A 43 -20.49 -8.16 4.89
C SER A 43 -20.13 -7.09 5.91
N TYR A 44 -19.79 -5.89 5.43
CA TYR A 44 -19.41 -4.74 6.28
C TYR A 44 -20.43 -4.48 7.38
N GLU A 45 -21.73 -4.57 7.08
CA GLU A 45 -22.82 -4.30 8.03
C GLU A 45 -22.87 -5.30 9.19
N ASN A 46 -22.30 -6.50 8.99
CA ASN A 46 -22.24 -7.57 9.99
C ASN A 46 -20.88 -7.63 10.72
N MET A 47 -19.92 -6.78 10.35
CA MET A 47 -18.64 -6.66 11.06
C MET A 47 -18.83 -5.93 12.40
N HIS A 48 -18.01 -6.28 13.39
CA HIS A 48 -17.94 -5.54 14.64
C HIS A 48 -17.53 -4.06 14.38
N PRO A 49 -18.07 -3.07 15.12
CA PRO A 49 -17.78 -1.65 14.89
C PRO A 49 -16.29 -1.28 14.89
N LEU A 50 -15.47 -2.00 15.67
CA LEU A 50 -14.01 -1.90 15.62
C LEU A 50 -13.44 -2.11 14.21
N LEU A 51 -13.87 -3.21 13.56
CA LEU A 51 -13.38 -3.58 12.24
C LEU A 51 -13.94 -2.64 11.18
N GLN A 52 -15.19 -2.22 11.32
CA GLN A 52 -15.78 -1.18 10.45
C GLN A 52 -14.97 0.11 10.48
N ALA A 53 -14.52 0.55 11.67
CA ALA A 53 -13.70 1.75 11.80
C ALA A 53 -12.36 1.65 11.04
N PHE A 54 -11.68 0.49 11.08
CA PHE A 54 -10.48 0.27 10.29
C PHE A 54 -10.77 0.26 8.78
N MET A 55 -11.86 -0.40 8.35
CA MET A 55 -12.29 -0.39 6.94
C MET A 55 -12.68 1.01 6.44
N ASP A 56 -13.25 1.85 7.31
CA ASP A 56 -13.59 3.23 6.99
C ASP A 56 -12.32 4.10 6.83
N ASP A 57 -11.30 3.90 7.67
CA ASP A 57 -9.98 4.51 7.46
C ASP A 57 -9.41 4.13 6.08
N HIS A 58 -9.48 2.85 5.68
CA HIS A 58 -9.03 2.39 4.36
C HIS A 58 -9.75 3.11 3.22
N LYS A 59 -11.05 3.35 3.36
CA LYS A 59 -11.84 4.08 2.37
C LYS A 59 -11.38 5.53 2.24
N GLU A 60 -11.10 6.20 3.36
CA GLU A 60 -10.54 7.56 3.35
C GLU A 60 -9.15 7.60 2.71
N ILE A 61 -8.26 6.70 3.12
CA ILE A 61 -6.89 6.58 2.61
C ILE A 61 -6.88 6.35 1.09
N ARG A 62 -7.80 5.52 0.58
CA ARG A 62 -7.95 5.25 -0.87
C ARG A 62 -8.19 6.53 -1.68
N GLY A 63 -8.93 7.48 -1.13
CA GLY A 63 -9.16 8.78 -1.77
C GLY A 63 -7.87 9.61 -1.91
N ALA A 64 -7.00 9.58 -0.89
CA ALA A 64 -5.69 10.24 -0.94
C ALA A 64 -4.75 9.55 -1.95
N ILE A 65 -4.74 8.21 -1.97
CA ILE A 65 -3.96 7.40 -2.91
C ILE A 65 -4.32 7.74 -4.36
N GLN A 66 -5.61 7.82 -4.70
CA GLN A 66 -6.07 8.15 -6.06
C GLN A 66 -5.59 9.54 -6.52
N LYS A 67 -5.67 10.55 -5.64
CA LYS A 67 -5.18 11.90 -5.94
C LYS A 67 -3.67 11.92 -6.14
N PHE A 68 -2.94 11.19 -5.31
CA PHE A 68 -1.49 11.07 -5.40
C PHE A 68 -1.06 10.39 -6.69
N GLU A 69 -1.69 9.26 -7.05
CA GLU A 69 -1.41 8.55 -8.30
C GLU A 69 -1.62 9.45 -9.53
N HIS A 70 -2.74 10.17 -9.59
CA HIS A 70 -3.00 11.11 -10.66
C HIS A 70 -1.93 12.21 -10.73
N ALA A 71 -1.50 12.74 -9.58
CA ALA A 71 -0.44 13.73 -9.52
C ALA A 71 0.91 13.20 -10.06
N LEU A 72 1.25 11.94 -9.80
CA LEU A 72 2.47 11.31 -10.33
C LEU A 72 2.40 11.11 -11.85
N GLN A 73 1.24 10.74 -12.38
CA GLN A 73 1.03 10.63 -13.83
C GLN A 73 1.20 11.98 -14.53
N GLU A 74 0.66 13.05 -13.95
CA GLU A 74 0.80 14.40 -14.50
C GLU A 74 2.20 14.98 -14.30
N LEU A 75 2.89 14.63 -13.20
CA LEU A 75 4.28 15.01 -12.94
C LEU A 75 5.22 14.53 -14.06
N ARG A 76 5.00 13.33 -14.60
CA ARG A 76 5.79 12.81 -15.74
C ARG A 76 5.61 13.61 -17.02
N LYS A 77 4.40 14.15 -17.26
CA LYS A 77 4.05 14.87 -18.49
C LYS A 77 4.44 16.34 -18.42
N ASN A 78 4.12 16.98 -17.30
CA ASN A 78 4.10 18.44 -17.17
C ASN A 78 5.19 18.96 -16.22
N GLY A 79 5.93 18.08 -15.53
CA GLY A 79 6.82 18.48 -14.44
C GLY A 79 6.06 19.00 -13.23
N PHE A 80 6.75 19.69 -12.32
CA PHE A 80 6.13 20.20 -11.10
C PHE A 80 5.26 21.44 -11.39
N THR A 81 3.95 21.33 -11.11
CA THR A 81 3.03 22.47 -11.01
C THR A 81 2.58 22.68 -9.55
N LYS A 82 1.89 23.78 -9.26
CA LYS A 82 1.36 24.06 -7.91
C LYS A 82 0.33 23.01 -7.49
N GLU A 83 -0.49 22.55 -8.43
CA GLU A 83 -1.54 21.56 -8.24
C GLU A 83 -0.93 20.19 -7.90
N ILE A 84 0.10 19.79 -8.66
CA ILE A 84 0.85 18.55 -8.40
C ILE A 84 1.54 18.62 -7.03
N GLN A 85 2.19 19.74 -6.70
CA GLN A 85 2.81 19.94 -5.40
C GLN A 85 1.79 19.87 -4.26
N SER A 86 0.59 20.42 -4.47
CA SER A 86 -0.50 20.32 -3.50
C SER A 86 -0.90 18.88 -3.27
N ALA A 87 -1.19 18.13 -4.34
CA ALA A 87 -1.61 16.74 -4.22
C ALA A 87 -0.55 15.83 -3.57
N ILE A 88 0.74 16.06 -3.86
CA ILE A 88 1.85 15.37 -3.20
C ILE A 88 1.89 15.70 -1.70
N ARG A 89 1.77 16.97 -1.34
CA ARG A 89 1.75 17.40 0.07
C ARG A 89 0.56 16.78 0.81
N ASP A 90 -0.62 16.85 0.22
CA ASP A 90 -1.86 16.33 0.83
C ASP A 90 -1.77 14.81 1.04
N PHE A 91 -1.09 14.08 0.14
CA PHE A 91 -0.79 12.65 0.35
C PHE A 91 0.12 12.42 1.57
N PHE A 92 1.21 13.17 1.70
CA PHE A 92 2.12 13.00 2.85
C PHE A 92 1.52 13.48 4.17
N GLU A 93 0.60 14.44 4.14
CA GLU A 93 -0.21 14.81 5.30
C GLU A 93 -1.15 13.67 5.70
N CYS A 94 -1.84 13.04 4.73
CA CYS A 94 -2.62 11.83 4.98
C CYS A 94 -1.73 10.68 5.50
N PHE A 95 -0.52 10.53 4.96
CA PHE A 95 0.44 9.51 5.38
C PHE A 95 0.78 9.65 6.87
N ASP A 96 1.08 10.86 7.31
CA ASP A 96 1.45 11.17 8.71
C ASP A 96 0.25 11.13 9.66
N GLN A 97 -0.89 11.67 9.26
CA GLN A 97 -2.06 11.85 10.14
C GLN A 97 -3.06 10.67 10.12
N LYS A 98 -3.02 9.83 9.09
CA LYS A 98 -3.98 8.72 8.91
C LYS A 98 -3.28 7.38 8.79
N ILE A 99 -2.39 7.19 7.81
CA ILE A 99 -1.76 5.89 7.55
C ILE A 99 -0.91 5.44 8.75
N ILE A 100 0.04 6.25 9.22
CA ILE A 100 0.90 5.87 10.36
C ILE A 100 0.09 5.64 11.66
N PRO A 101 -0.88 6.50 12.05
CA PRO A 101 -1.70 6.24 13.21
C PRO A 101 -2.58 4.99 13.07
N HIS A 102 -3.10 4.72 11.87
CA HIS A 102 -3.90 3.54 11.58
C HIS A 102 -3.09 2.25 11.82
N THR A 103 -1.92 2.11 11.18
CA THR A 103 -1.08 0.91 11.33
C THR A 103 -0.66 0.68 12.78
N LYS A 104 -0.33 1.75 13.52
CA LYS A 104 -0.02 1.67 14.96
C LYS A 104 -1.20 1.18 15.79
N ARG A 105 -2.44 1.56 15.45
CA ARG A 105 -3.63 1.10 16.17
C ARG A 105 -3.88 -0.37 15.89
N GLU A 106 -3.70 -0.81 14.65
CA GLU A 106 -3.82 -2.23 14.30
C GLU A 106 -2.80 -3.08 15.04
N GLU A 107 -1.51 -2.74 14.92
CA GLU A 107 -0.40 -3.44 15.60
C GLU A 107 -0.61 -3.54 17.12
N LYS A 108 -0.94 -2.40 17.75
CA LYS A 108 -1.05 -2.32 19.20
C LYS A 108 -2.27 -3.06 19.76
N PHE A 109 -3.40 -3.03 19.06
CA PHE A 109 -4.68 -3.46 19.63
C PHE A 109 -5.20 -4.73 18.98
N LEU A 110 -5.30 -4.78 17.65
CA LEU A 110 -5.93 -5.88 16.93
C LEU A 110 -4.95 -7.03 16.67
N PHE A 111 -3.81 -6.71 16.08
CA PHE A 111 -2.84 -7.66 15.54
C PHE A 111 -2.24 -8.53 16.63
N LEU A 112 -1.87 -7.93 17.77
CA LEU A 112 -1.38 -8.68 18.93
C LEU A 112 -2.34 -9.80 19.35
N LYS A 113 -3.65 -9.51 19.43
CA LYS A 113 -4.64 -10.49 19.89
C LYS A 113 -5.05 -11.48 18.82
N LEU A 114 -5.09 -11.03 17.57
CA LEU A 114 -5.33 -11.94 16.46
C LEU A 114 -4.16 -12.91 16.27
N HIS A 115 -2.91 -12.45 16.40
CA HIS A 115 -1.72 -13.29 16.30
C HIS A 115 -1.73 -14.42 17.33
N GLU A 116 -1.97 -14.08 18.61
CA GLU A 116 -2.13 -15.06 19.70
C GLU A 116 -3.21 -16.10 19.36
N ARG A 117 -4.39 -15.66 18.89
CA ARG A 117 -5.50 -16.55 18.56
C ARG A 117 -5.22 -17.43 17.33
N LEU A 118 -4.54 -16.91 16.31
CA LEU A 118 -4.16 -17.68 15.12
C LEU A 118 -3.18 -18.79 15.47
N ILE A 119 -2.23 -18.54 16.40
CA ILE A 119 -1.35 -19.58 16.92
C ILE A 119 -2.15 -20.66 17.65
N GLU A 120 -3.07 -20.27 18.54
CA GLU A 120 -3.88 -21.22 19.32
C GLU A 120 -4.71 -22.18 18.45
N ILE A 121 -5.18 -21.72 17.29
CA ILE A 121 -5.98 -22.54 16.37
C ILE A 121 -5.15 -23.26 15.30
N GLY A 122 -3.82 -23.12 15.31
CA GLY A 122 -2.91 -23.79 14.38
C GLY A 122 -2.76 -23.10 13.01
N GLU A 123 -3.22 -21.86 12.86
CA GLU A 123 -3.12 -21.06 11.63
C GLU A 123 -1.81 -20.26 11.61
N HIS A 124 -0.70 -20.98 11.60
CA HIS A 124 0.65 -20.40 11.65
C HIS A 124 1.65 -21.24 10.84
N SER A 125 2.77 -20.63 10.48
CA SER A 125 3.88 -21.30 9.81
C SER A 125 4.61 -22.25 10.78
N PRO A 126 5.40 -23.22 10.25
CA PRO A 126 6.25 -24.07 11.08
C PRO A 126 7.58 -23.40 11.50
N ALA A 127 7.78 -22.10 11.24
CA ALA A 127 9.03 -21.40 11.53
C ALA A 127 9.19 -21.07 13.02
N GLU A 128 10.42 -20.79 13.47
CA GLU A 128 10.70 -20.23 14.80
C GLU A 128 11.32 -18.82 14.66
N PRO A 129 10.67 -17.76 15.18
CA PRO A 129 9.35 -17.75 15.85
C PRO A 129 8.19 -18.05 14.90
N LEU A 130 7.06 -18.53 15.45
CA LEU A 130 5.85 -18.82 14.67
C LEU A 130 5.38 -17.55 13.94
N GLN A 131 5.09 -17.67 12.65
CA GLN A 131 4.58 -16.56 11.85
C GLN A 131 3.12 -16.80 11.47
N THR A 132 2.33 -15.74 11.39
CA THR A 132 0.92 -15.78 10.99
C THR A 132 0.68 -14.76 9.88
N GLY A 133 -0.54 -14.71 9.32
CA GLY A 133 -0.93 -13.64 8.40
C GLY A 133 -0.73 -12.24 8.98
N VAL A 134 -0.85 -12.07 10.30
CA VAL A 134 -0.55 -10.81 11.00
C VAL A 134 0.90 -10.39 10.80
N THR A 135 1.85 -11.32 10.97
CA THR A 135 3.29 -11.04 10.86
C THR A 135 3.66 -10.51 9.48
N VAL A 136 3.04 -11.04 8.42
CA VAL A 136 3.24 -10.57 7.05
C VAL A 136 2.75 -9.13 6.89
N LEU A 137 1.61 -8.78 7.47
CA LEU A 137 1.06 -7.42 7.39
C LEU A 137 1.88 -6.41 8.21
N GLU A 138 2.42 -6.81 9.37
CA GLU A 138 3.35 -5.97 10.16
C GLU A 138 4.66 -5.66 9.39
N GLU A 139 5.18 -6.64 8.65
CA GLU A 139 6.32 -6.43 7.75
C GLU A 139 5.97 -5.48 6.59
N GLU A 140 4.74 -5.57 6.07
CA GLU A 140 4.23 -4.63 5.07
C GLU A 140 4.07 -3.22 5.63
N HIS A 141 3.58 -3.03 6.86
CA HIS A 141 3.55 -1.72 7.53
C HIS A 141 4.93 -1.08 7.59
N THR A 142 5.94 -1.86 7.99
CA THR A 142 7.33 -1.41 8.04
C THR A 142 7.80 -0.97 6.65
N SER A 143 7.50 -1.76 5.63
CA SER A 143 7.86 -1.48 4.24
C SER A 143 7.17 -0.22 3.71
N ILE A 144 5.87 -0.05 3.98
CA ILE A 144 5.07 1.13 3.63
C ILE A 144 5.70 2.40 4.23
N ILE A 145 6.03 2.38 5.52
CA ILE A 145 6.64 3.52 6.22
C ILE A 145 8.00 3.87 5.62
N GLN A 146 8.85 2.87 5.38
CA GLN A 146 10.17 3.08 4.80
C GLN A 146 10.10 3.62 3.36
N MET A 147 9.19 3.08 2.54
CA MET A 147 8.96 3.56 1.18
C MET A 147 8.45 5.00 1.18
N GLY A 148 7.48 5.33 2.04
CA GLY A 148 6.98 6.69 2.20
C GLY A 148 8.10 7.68 2.52
N ALA A 149 8.95 7.35 3.50
CA ALA A 149 10.11 8.16 3.85
C ALA A 149 11.11 8.32 2.69
N LEU A 150 11.38 7.24 1.94
CA LEU A 150 12.27 7.26 0.78
C LEU A 150 11.75 8.21 -0.32
N ILE A 151 10.47 8.07 -0.68
CA ILE A 151 9.82 8.87 -1.72
C ILE A 151 9.81 10.35 -1.34
N PHE A 152 9.44 10.67 -0.10
CA PHE A 152 9.44 12.05 0.39
C PHE A 152 10.83 12.70 0.23
N ASN A 153 11.87 11.96 0.65
CA ASN A 153 13.25 12.44 0.55
C ASN A 153 13.72 12.59 -0.90
N PHE A 154 13.37 11.66 -1.79
CA PHE A 154 13.78 11.74 -3.20
C PHE A 154 13.05 12.85 -3.97
N LEU A 155 11.75 13.04 -3.74
CA LEU A 155 11.02 14.18 -4.30
C LEU A 155 11.63 15.51 -3.82
N GLY A 156 11.90 15.61 -2.52
CA GLY A 156 12.58 16.78 -1.95
C GLY A 156 13.98 16.98 -2.53
N LEU A 157 14.78 15.93 -2.65
CA LEU A 157 16.15 15.99 -3.16
C LEU A 157 16.17 16.39 -4.64
N SER A 158 15.31 15.82 -5.48
CA SER A 158 15.24 16.13 -6.92
C SER A 158 15.02 17.63 -7.17
N SER A 159 14.26 18.30 -6.32
CA SER A 159 14.01 19.74 -6.42
C SER A 159 15.23 20.61 -6.11
N ARG A 160 16.24 20.07 -5.41
CA ARG A 160 17.43 20.79 -4.93
C ARG A 160 18.70 20.46 -5.70
N LEU A 161 18.69 19.39 -6.51
CA LEU A 161 19.85 19.00 -7.32
C LEU A 161 20.09 20.02 -8.44
N LYS A 162 21.37 20.40 -8.59
CA LYS A 162 21.82 21.34 -9.64
C LYS A 162 22.07 20.64 -10.96
N ASP A 163 22.60 19.42 -10.90
CA ASP A 163 22.84 18.59 -12.06
C ASP A 163 21.52 18.04 -12.61
N GLN A 164 21.26 18.27 -13.89
CA GLN A 164 19.98 17.92 -14.51
C GLN A 164 19.82 16.40 -14.66
N GLU A 165 20.89 15.69 -14.98
CA GLU A 165 20.82 14.24 -15.16
C GLU A 165 20.53 13.55 -13.81
N ALA A 166 21.27 13.89 -12.77
CA ALA A 166 21.05 13.40 -11.41
C ALA A 166 19.64 13.76 -10.91
N LYS A 167 19.16 14.97 -11.20
CA LYS A 167 17.79 15.37 -10.88
C LYS A 167 16.75 14.46 -11.52
N LEU A 168 16.88 14.18 -12.80
CA LEU A 168 15.95 13.33 -13.54
C LEU A 168 16.00 11.88 -13.04
N GLN A 169 17.19 11.34 -12.75
CA GLN A 169 17.35 9.99 -12.21
C GLN A 169 16.69 9.85 -10.83
N VAL A 170 16.92 10.80 -9.92
CA VAL A 170 16.31 10.78 -8.58
C VAL A 170 14.78 10.94 -8.67
N LEU A 171 14.30 11.81 -9.57
CA LEU A 171 12.87 11.99 -9.77
C LEU A 171 12.20 10.74 -10.33
N ASP A 172 12.81 10.08 -11.32
CA ASP A 172 12.23 8.86 -11.90
C ASP A 172 12.18 7.72 -10.87
N LEU A 173 13.26 7.56 -10.08
CA LEU A 173 13.27 6.59 -8.98
C LEU A 173 12.21 6.91 -7.91
N ALA A 174 11.99 8.20 -7.60
CA ALA A 174 10.94 8.61 -6.67
C ALA A 174 9.55 8.21 -7.20
N ILE A 175 9.28 8.42 -8.49
CA ILE A 175 8.01 8.09 -9.13
C ILE A 175 7.80 6.58 -9.17
N GLU A 176 8.83 5.80 -9.53
CA GLU A 176 8.77 4.34 -9.54
C GLU A 176 8.46 3.80 -8.14
N LYS A 177 9.14 4.30 -7.11
CA LYS A 177 8.88 3.89 -5.72
C LYS A 177 7.50 4.32 -5.23
N ALA A 178 7.02 5.48 -5.67
CA ALA A 178 5.68 5.94 -5.35
C ALA A 178 4.59 5.07 -5.99
N GLN A 179 4.79 4.60 -7.22
CA GLN A 179 3.90 3.64 -7.87
C GLN A 179 3.88 2.30 -7.12
N GLN A 180 5.05 1.80 -6.69
CA GLN A 180 5.13 0.60 -5.84
C GLN A 180 4.37 0.80 -4.53
N LEU A 181 4.55 1.95 -3.85
CA LEU A 181 3.86 2.26 -2.59
C LEU A 181 2.32 2.26 -2.77
N ILE A 182 1.84 2.85 -3.85
CA ILE A 182 0.40 2.91 -4.17
C ILE A 182 -0.19 1.50 -4.27
N GLU A 183 0.47 0.60 -5.00
CA GLU A 183 -0.01 -0.78 -5.15
C GLU A 183 0.10 -1.57 -3.85
N THR A 184 1.19 -1.37 -3.09
CA THR A 184 1.33 -2.00 -1.77
C THR A 184 0.19 -1.57 -0.84
N LEU A 185 -0.11 -0.27 -0.73
CA LEU A 185 -1.22 0.23 0.09
C LEU A 185 -2.58 -0.35 -0.34
N ARG A 186 -2.83 -0.45 -1.65
CA ARG A 186 -4.08 -1.02 -2.19
C ARG A 186 -4.23 -2.49 -1.84
N LEU A 187 -3.18 -3.27 -2.06
CA LEU A 187 -3.19 -4.71 -1.81
C LEU A 187 -3.26 -5.02 -0.32
N HIS A 188 -2.55 -4.24 0.49
CA HIS A 188 -2.52 -4.35 1.94
C HIS A 188 -3.92 -4.15 2.54
N SER A 189 -4.57 -3.00 2.28
CA SER A 189 -5.93 -2.74 2.77
C SER A 189 -6.94 -3.77 2.23
N LEU A 190 -6.75 -4.26 1.00
CA LEU A 190 -7.60 -5.33 0.48
C LEU A 190 -7.47 -6.63 1.27
N ARG A 191 -6.24 -7.03 1.62
CA ARG A 191 -6.00 -8.25 2.42
C ARG A 191 -6.56 -8.13 3.82
N GLU A 192 -6.47 -6.96 4.43
CA GLU A 192 -7.07 -6.70 5.72
C GLU A 192 -8.59 -6.79 5.67
N ASP A 193 -9.21 -6.02 4.76
CA ASP A 193 -10.66 -5.95 4.59
C ASP A 193 -11.26 -7.33 4.27
N THR A 194 -10.59 -8.12 3.43
CA THR A 194 -11.17 -9.35 2.86
C THR A 194 -10.67 -10.63 3.49
N VAL A 195 -9.59 -10.61 4.27
CA VAL A 195 -9.02 -11.82 4.88
C VAL A 195 -8.84 -11.62 6.37
N LEU A 196 -8.06 -10.62 6.78
CA LEU A 196 -7.65 -10.49 8.18
C LEU A 196 -8.83 -10.10 9.10
N PHE A 197 -9.62 -9.10 8.72
CA PHE A 197 -10.76 -8.66 9.52
C PHE A 197 -11.87 -9.72 9.61
N PRO A 198 -12.22 -10.46 8.53
CA PRO A 198 -13.08 -11.64 8.66
C PRO A 198 -12.54 -12.70 9.62
N LEU A 199 -11.22 -12.98 9.60
CA LEU A 199 -10.60 -13.90 10.56
C LEU A 199 -10.70 -13.36 12.00
N ALA A 200 -10.46 -12.06 12.21
CA ALA A 200 -10.66 -11.42 13.50
C ALA A 200 -12.10 -11.57 13.99
N GLN A 201 -13.08 -11.26 13.15
CA GLN A 201 -14.51 -11.38 13.46
C GLN A 201 -14.91 -12.82 13.83
N LYS A 202 -14.33 -13.81 13.15
CA LYS A 202 -14.64 -15.24 13.35
C LYS A 202 -14.02 -15.80 14.62
N HIS A 203 -12.79 -15.40 14.93
CA HIS A 203 -11.97 -16.07 15.94
C HIS A 203 -11.83 -15.29 17.24
N LEU A 204 -12.06 -13.97 17.24
CA LEU A 204 -12.12 -13.15 18.44
C LEU A 204 -13.56 -13.06 18.94
N LYS A 205 -13.75 -13.12 20.26
CA LYS A 205 -15.06 -12.99 20.88
C LYS A 205 -15.51 -11.53 20.83
N SER A 206 -16.81 -11.30 20.71
CA SER A 206 -17.36 -9.94 20.62
C SER A 206 -16.92 -9.03 21.78
N HIS A 207 -16.83 -9.53 23.01
CA HIS A 207 -16.39 -8.71 24.14
C HIS A 207 -14.91 -8.32 24.06
N GLU A 208 -14.07 -9.17 23.44
CA GLU A 208 -12.66 -8.87 23.20
C GLU A 208 -12.57 -7.68 22.22
N LEU A 209 -13.32 -7.74 21.11
CA LEU A 209 -13.39 -6.65 20.13
C LEU A 209 -14.00 -5.35 20.71
N THR A 210 -15.01 -5.45 21.58
CA THR A 210 -15.57 -4.28 22.27
C THR A 210 -14.54 -3.64 23.21
N THR A 211 -13.80 -4.44 23.97
CA THR A 211 -12.73 -3.95 24.86
C THR A 211 -11.63 -3.23 24.08
N LEU A 212 -11.26 -3.77 22.91
CA LEU A 212 -10.28 -3.13 22.03
C LEU A 212 -10.79 -1.80 21.46
N LEU A 213 -12.07 -1.72 21.09
CA LEU A 213 -12.70 -0.49 20.61
C LEU A 213 -12.68 0.62 21.67
N GLU A 214 -12.99 0.29 22.92
CA GLU A 214 -12.94 1.25 24.03
C GLU A 214 -11.51 1.79 24.26
N GLY A 215 -10.49 1.00 23.95
CA GLY A 215 -9.08 1.41 24.03
C GLY A 215 -8.59 2.30 22.88
N LEU A 216 -9.40 2.50 21.83
CA LEU A 216 -9.10 3.42 20.71
C LEU A 216 -9.56 4.87 20.97
N ALA A 217 -10.48 5.07 21.91
CA ALA A 217 -11.02 6.38 22.30
C ALA A 217 -10.09 7.13 23.26
#